data_AF-A0A9D5G354-F1
#
_entry.id   AF-A0A9D5G354-F1
#
_cell.length_a   1.000
_cell.length_b   1.000
_cell.length_c   1.000
_cell.angle_alpha   90.00
_cell.angle_beta   90.00
_cell.angle_gamma   90.00
#
_symmetry.space_group_name_H-M   'P 1'
#
loop_
_entity.id
_entity.type
_entity.pdbx_description
1 polymer ?
#
loop_
_entity_poly.entity_id
_entity_poly.type
_entity_poly.pdbx_seq_one_letter_code
_entity_poly.pdbx_strand_id
1 'polypeptide(L)'
;MNVTAPDLATTPQRSGRTMLGRFAWLARLADKVRADHAGTEGDYVAYCGLSTGFLDRAGVSVEGFDKLIADVGSDADLTRYFDAHVSDAQREAANRFVLDDMKSHPDEQDAEEAAPKIVSFIRPRNAISALTRRSALLNRQRNRHLCGADV
;
A
#
# COMPACT_ATOMS: atom_id res chain seq x y z
N MET A 1 -13.67 -9.80 -16.86
CA MET A 1 -12.50 -10.70 -16.66
C MET A 1 -12.23 -10.73 -15.16
N ASN A 2 -12.22 -11.90 -14.54
CA ASN A 2 -11.91 -12.06 -13.12
C ASN A 2 -10.51 -11.47 -12.86
N VAL A 3 -10.42 -10.47 -11.99
CA VAL A 3 -9.11 -10.03 -11.53
C VAL A 3 -8.66 -11.01 -10.46
N THR A 4 -7.68 -11.84 -10.81
CA THR A 4 -6.99 -12.70 -9.85
C THR A 4 -6.26 -11.81 -8.84
N ALA A 5 -6.46 -12.06 -7.55
CA ALA A 5 -5.68 -11.40 -6.49
C ALA A 5 -4.18 -11.65 -6.75
N PRO A 6 -3.35 -10.59 -6.82
CA PRO A 6 -1.92 -10.79 -7.01
C PRO A 6 -1.31 -11.41 -5.75
N ASP A 7 -0.43 -12.39 -5.94
CA ASP A 7 0.39 -12.91 -4.87
C ASP A 7 1.59 -11.97 -4.66
N LEU A 8 1.49 -11.11 -3.66
CA LEU A 8 2.50 -10.11 -3.34
C LEU A 8 3.71 -10.69 -2.60
N ALA A 9 3.63 -11.95 -2.15
CA ALA A 9 4.80 -12.65 -1.65
C ALA A 9 5.77 -13.02 -2.78
N THR A 10 5.28 -13.15 -4.02
CA THR A 10 6.07 -13.60 -5.18
C THR A 10 6.23 -12.55 -6.27
N THR A 11 5.27 -11.63 -6.41
CA THR A 11 5.26 -10.61 -7.46
C THR A 11 5.08 -9.22 -6.87
N PRO A 12 5.91 -8.21 -7.25
CA PRO A 12 5.68 -6.85 -6.79
C PRO A 12 4.34 -6.32 -7.33
N GLN A 13 3.62 -5.58 -6.50
CA GLN A 13 2.40 -4.87 -6.88
C GLN A 13 2.65 -3.81 -7.96
N ARG A 14 1.58 -3.29 -8.57
CA ARG A 14 1.68 -2.17 -9.53
C ARG A 14 2.29 -0.93 -8.87
N SER A 15 2.97 -0.10 -9.68
CA SER A 15 3.53 1.17 -9.19
C SER A 15 2.41 2.07 -8.65
N GLY A 16 2.74 2.85 -7.61
CA GLY A 16 1.81 3.84 -7.04
C GLY A 16 1.38 4.92 -8.04
N ARG A 17 2.14 5.06 -9.14
CA ARG A 17 1.90 6.03 -10.23
C ARG A 17 1.06 5.45 -11.36
N THR A 18 0.80 4.14 -11.37
CA THR A 18 -0.09 3.53 -12.35
C THR A 18 -1.50 4.05 -12.13
N MET A 19 -2.02 4.79 -13.12
CA MET A 19 -3.36 5.35 -13.08
C MET A 19 -4.39 4.25 -13.32
N LEU A 20 -5.32 4.09 -12.39
CA LEU A 20 -6.54 3.31 -12.62
C LEU A 20 -7.68 4.28 -12.95
N GLY A 21 -8.05 4.35 -14.22
CA GLY A 21 -8.89 5.43 -14.72
C GLY A 21 -8.21 6.78 -14.50
N ARG A 22 -8.82 7.63 -13.68
CA ARG A 22 -8.32 8.99 -13.36
C ARG A 22 -7.67 9.08 -11.96
N PHE A 23 -7.41 7.97 -11.30
CA PHE A 23 -6.88 7.93 -9.92
C PHE A 23 -5.48 7.33 -9.86
N ALA A 24 -4.54 8.08 -9.28
CA ALA A 24 -3.25 7.55 -8.83
C ALA A 24 -3.46 6.67 -7.59
N TRP A 25 -2.53 5.76 -7.28
CA TRP A 25 -2.58 4.86 -6.12
C TRP A 25 -3.70 3.80 -6.11
N LEU A 26 -4.82 4.02 -6.81
CA LEU A 26 -5.99 3.14 -6.76
C LEU A 26 -5.68 1.70 -7.22
N ALA A 27 -4.90 1.54 -8.28
CA ALA A 27 -4.42 0.24 -8.76
C ALA A 27 -3.63 -0.51 -7.67
N ARG A 28 -2.65 0.17 -7.08
CA ARG A 28 -1.77 -0.39 -6.04
C ARG A 28 -2.54 -0.72 -4.76
N LEU A 29 -3.47 0.15 -4.36
CA LEU A 29 -4.31 -0.10 -3.20
C LEU A 29 -5.23 -1.31 -3.43
N ALA A 30 -5.86 -1.41 -4.61
CA ALA A 30 -6.70 -2.56 -4.95
C ALA A 30 -5.91 -3.88 -4.94
N ASP A 31 -4.66 -3.88 -5.44
CA ASP A 31 -3.79 -5.07 -5.38
C ASP A 31 -3.54 -5.50 -3.94
N LYS A 32 -3.22 -4.56 -3.06
CA LYS A 32 -2.92 -4.84 -1.66
C LYS A 32 -4.13 -5.36 -0.89
N VAL A 33 -5.31 -4.78 -1.10
CA VAL A 33 -6.54 -5.25 -0.44
C VAL A 33 -6.95 -6.62 -0.97
N ARG A 34 -6.82 -6.87 -2.28
CA ARG A 34 -7.08 -8.21 -2.84
C ARG A 34 -6.12 -9.26 -2.32
N ALA A 35 -4.84 -8.91 -2.18
CA ALA A 35 -3.84 -9.81 -1.62
C ALA A 35 -4.11 -10.10 -0.13
N ASP A 36 -4.50 -9.08 0.65
CA ASP A 36 -4.90 -9.23 2.06
C ASP A 36 -6.12 -10.15 2.21
N HIS A 37 -7.15 -9.96 1.37
CA HIS A 37 -8.32 -10.85 1.33
C HIS A 37 -7.96 -12.30 0.93
N ALA A 38 -6.94 -12.47 0.10
CA ALA A 38 -6.45 -13.78 -0.35
C ALA A 38 -5.40 -14.41 0.59
N GLY A 39 -4.90 -13.68 1.59
CA GLY A 39 -3.80 -14.11 2.47
C GLY A 39 -2.44 -14.22 1.75
N THR A 40 -2.24 -13.44 0.70
CA THR A 40 -1.04 -13.42 -0.16
C THR A 40 -0.34 -12.05 -0.15
N GLU A 41 -0.53 -11.25 0.89
CA GLU A 41 0.02 -9.91 1.05
C GLU A 41 1.52 -9.89 1.35
N GLY A 42 2.08 -10.98 1.88
CA GLY A 42 3.49 -11.07 2.26
C GLY A 42 3.85 -10.06 3.36
N ASP A 43 4.81 -9.17 3.08
CA ASP A 43 5.24 -8.10 4.00
C ASP A 43 4.48 -6.77 3.78
N TYR A 44 3.57 -6.71 2.80
CA TYR A 44 2.87 -5.47 2.46
C TYR A 44 1.65 -5.24 3.36
N VAL A 45 1.53 -4.01 3.88
CA VAL A 45 0.37 -3.60 4.71
C VAL A 45 -0.61 -2.80 3.86
N ALA A 46 -1.81 -3.31 3.60
CA ALA A 46 -2.82 -2.68 2.76
C ALA A 46 -3.16 -1.24 3.18
N TYR A 47 -3.66 -1.05 4.39
CA TYR A 47 -4.08 0.25 4.92
C TYR A 47 -2.96 0.93 5.72
N CYS A 48 -2.09 1.67 5.02
CA CYS A 48 -1.07 2.55 5.62
C CYS A 48 -1.51 4.03 5.60
N GLY A 49 -0.73 4.93 6.20
CA GLY A 49 -1.02 6.38 6.21
C GLY A 49 -1.26 6.98 4.81
N LEU A 50 -0.53 6.50 3.79
CA LEU A 50 -0.75 6.91 2.40
C LEU A 50 -2.08 6.41 1.83
N SER A 51 -2.45 5.16 2.12
CA SER A 51 -3.68 4.56 1.60
C SER A 51 -4.93 5.13 2.28
N THR A 52 -4.87 5.34 3.59
CA THR A 52 -5.94 5.98 4.35
C THR A 52 -6.09 7.45 3.98
N GLY A 53 -4.98 8.19 3.82
CA GLY A 53 -5.02 9.60 3.39
C GLY A 53 -5.51 9.80 1.95
N PHE A 54 -5.25 8.84 1.06
CA PHE A 54 -5.83 8.80 -0.29
C PHE A 54 -7.35 8.60 -0.25
N LEU A 55 -7.81 7.59 0.49
CA LEU A 55 -9.24 7.27 0.61
C LEU A 55 -10.04 8.40 1.27
N ASP A 56 -9.49 9.01 2.33
CA ASP A 56 -10.08 10.16 3.02
C ASP A 56 -10.33 11.33 2.07
N ARG A 57 -9.33 11.69 1.25
CA ARG A 57 -9.46 12.76 0.24
C ARG A 57 -10.39 12.40 -0.91
N ALA A 58 -10.46 11.12 -1.27
CA ALA A 58 -11.44 10.61 -2.22
C ALA A 58 -12.87 10.59 -1.64
N GLY A 59 -13.05 10.80 -0.34
CA GLY A 59 -14.34 10.72 0.35
C GLY A 59 -14.86 9.28 0.52
N VAL A 60 -13.96 8.29 0.48
CA VAL A 60 -14.29 6.87 0.63
C VAL A 60 -13.75 6.38 1.98
N SER A 61 -14.59 5.73 2.79
CA SER A 61 -14.11 5.14 4.05
C SER A 61 -13.33 3.85 3.78
N VAL A 62 -12.40 3.51 4.68
CA VAL A 62 -11.64 2.23 4.62
C VAL A 62 -12.58 1.04 4.55
N GLU A 63 -13.58 0.97 5.43
CA GLU A 63 -14.58 -0.10 5.42
C GLU A 63 -15.42 -0.13 4.14
N GLY A 64 -15.73 1.04 3.58
CA GLY A 64 -16.47 1.15 2.32
C GLY A 64 -15.65 0.65 1.15
N PHE A 65 -14.35 0.95 1.12
CA PHE A 65 -13.43 0.45 0.12
C PHE A 65 -13.22 -1.07 0.25
N ASP A 66 -13.10 -1.58 1.46
CA ASP A 66 -12.92 -3.01 1.72
C ASP A 66 -14.10 -3.83 1.20
N LYS A 67 -15.32 -3.39 1.53
CA LYS A 67 -16.57 -3.96 1.00
C LYS A 67 -16.65 -3.85 -0.52
N LEU A 68 -16.27 -2.69 -1.07
CA LEU A 68 -16.25 -2.49 -2.51
C LEU A 68 -15.34 -3.53 -3.19
N ILE A 69 -14.14 -3.79 -2.68
CA ILE A 69 -13.23 -4.80 -3.25
C ILE A 69 -13.80 -6.22 -3.14
N ALA A 70 -14.48 -6.54 -2.04
CA ALA A 70 -15.14 -7.83 -1.87
C ALA A 70 -16.32 -8.00 -2.86
N ASP A 71 -17.06 -6.93 -3.12
CA ASP A 71 -18.24 -6.93 -3.99
C ASP A 71 -17.87 -6.80 -5.48
N VAL A 72 -16.83 -6.04 -5.82
CA VAL A 72 -16.41 -5.77 -7.21
C VAL A 72 -15.11 -6.48 -7.56
N GLY A 73 -15.23 -7.48 -8.42
CA GLY A 73 -14.10 -8.32 -8.82
C GLY A 73 -13.21 -7.74 -9.91
N SER A 74 -13.44 -6.50 -10.40
CA SER A 74 -12.67 -5.94 -11.51
C SER A 74 -12.24 -4.49 -11.35
N ASP A 75 -11.11 -4.16 -11.96
CA ASP A 75 -10.58 -2.78 -12.02
C ASP A 75 -11.51 -1.82 -12.77
N ALA A 76 -12.26 -2.33 -13.75
CA ALA A 76 -13.24 -1.56 -14.48
C ALA A 76 -14.42 -1.16 -13.58
N ASP A 77 -14.89 -2.08 -12.73
CA ASP A 77 -15.98 -1.82 -11.78
C ASP A 77 -15.54 -0.84 -10.68
N LEU A 78 -14.32 -1.00 -10.16
CA LEU A 78 -13.68 -0.04 -9.26
C LEU A 78 -13.63 1.36 -9.88
N THR A 79 -13.13 1.46 -11.12
CA THR A 79 -13.04 2.75 -11.83
C THR A 79 -14.42 3.37 -11.99
N ARG A 80 -15.42 2.57 -12.39
CA ARG A 80 -16.80 3.04 -12.56
C ARG A 80 -17.41 3.52 -11.24
N TYR A 81 -17.15 2.81 -10.14
CA TYR A 81 -17.61 3.23 -8.82
C TYR A 81 -17.01 4.57 -8.42
N PHE A 82 -15.69 4.70 -8.55
CA PHE A 82 -14.99 5.94 -8.20
C PHE A 82 -15.43 7.11 -9.09
N ASP A 83 -15.63 6.88 -10.38
CA ASP A 83 -16.10 7.93 -11.30
C ASP A 83 -17.53 8.42 -10.96
N ALA A 84 -18.37 7.52 -10.45
CA ALA A 84 -19.75 7.84 -10.07
C ALA A 84 -19.88 8.48 -8.67
N HIS A 85 -18.96 8.18 -7.75
CA HIS A 85 -19.09 8.57 -6.33
C HIS A 85 -18.06 9.60 -5.86
N VAL A 86 -16.98 9.82 -6.62
CA VAL A 86 -15.92 10.76 -6.26
C VAL A 86 -15.98 11.95 -7.20
N SER A 87 -16.18 13.15 -6.63
CA SER A 87 -16.19 14.38 -7.40
C SER A 87 -14.84 14.69 -8.02
N ASP A 88 -14.84 15.52 -9.06
CA ASP A 88 -13.61 15.98 -9.71
C ASP A 88 -12.63 16.65 -8.73
N ALA A 89 -13.14 17.43 -7.77
CA ALA A 89 -12.32 18.08 -6.74
C ALA A 89 -11.70 17.08 -5.76
N GLN A 90 -12.45 16.07 -5.33
CA GLN A 90 -11.95 15.02 -4.43
C GLN A 90 -10.89 14.16 -5.12
N ARG A 91 -11.10 13.82 -6.39
CA ARG A 91 -10.12 13.12 -7.20
C ARG A 91 -8.82 13.92 -7.33
N GLU A 92 -8.93 15.20 -7.67
CA GLU A 92 -7.78 16.11 -7.78
C GLU A 92 -6.99 16.13 -6.45
N ALA A 93 -7.69 16.26 -5.33
CA ALA A 93 -7.08 16.26 -4.00
C ALA A 93 -6.39 14.93 -3.67
N ALA A 94 -7.02 13.80 -3.98
CA ALA A 94 -6.46 12.47 -3.76
C ALA A 94 -5.20 12.23 -4.62
N ASN A 95 -5.24 12.64 -5.89
CA ASN A 95 -4.09 12.53 -6.80
C ASN A 95 -2.92 13.41 -6.35
N ARG A 96 -3.19 14.68 -6.01
CA ARG A 96 -2.18 15.62 -5.51
C ARG A 96 -1.50 15.12 -4.24
N PHE A 97 -2.28 14.56 -3.32
CA PHE A 97 -1.73 14.01 -2.09
C PHE A 97 -0.72 12.89 -2.34
N VAL A 98 -1.03 11.98 -3.27
CA VAL A 98 -0.15 10.86 -3.61
C VAL A 98 1.08 11.34 -4.40
N LEU A 99 0.87 12.17 -5.41
CA LEU A 99 1.90 12.52 -6.39
C LEU A 99 2.81 13.66 -5.93
N ASP A 100 2.30 14.56 -5.07
CA ASP A 100 2.99 15.77 -4.63
C ASP A 100 3.27 15.73 -3.12
N ASP A 101 2.23 15.70 -2.28
CA ASP A 101 2.39 15.86 -0.82
C ASP A 101 3.18 14.70 -0.19
N MET A 102 2.94 13.48 -0.67
CA MET A 102 3.55 12.25 -0.17
C MET A 102 4.57 11.65 -1.14
N LYS A 103 5.03 12.42 -2.13
CA LYS A 103 5.85 11.98 -3.25
C LYS A 103 7.06 11.11 -2.88
N SER A 104 7.70 11.38 -1.73
CA SER A 104 8.84 10.60 -1.22
C SER A 104 8.51 9.13 -1.01
N HIS A 105 7.27 8.80 -0.61
CA HIS A 105 6.87 7.43 -0.32
C HIS A 105 6.74 6.58 -1.60
N PRO A 106 6.04 7.03 -2.66
CA PRO A 106 6.11 6.36 -3.96
C PRO A 106 7.52 6.30 -4.55
N ASP A 107 8.37 7.33 -4.35
CA ASP A 107 9.75 7.32 -4.86
C ASP A 107 10.62 6.27 -4.19
N GLU A 108 10.56 6.15 -2.85
CA GLU A 108 11.29 5.13 -2.11
C GLU A 108 10.81 3.71 -2.48
N GLN A 109 9.50 3.53 -2.61
CA GLN A 109 8.92 2.24 -2.99
C GLN A 109 9.27 1.84 -4.42
N ASP A 110 9.17 2.76 -5.38
CA ASP A 110 9.59 2.50 -6.76
C ASP A 110 11.10 2.22 -6.83
N ALA A 111 11.93 2.90 -6.03
CA ALA A 111 13.39 2.67 -5.98
C ALA A 111 13.75 1.30 -5.37
N GLU A 112 13.05 0.87 -4.32
CA GLU A 112 13.22 -0.46 -3.72
C GLU A 112 12.76 -1.58 -4.67
N GLU A 113 11.65 -1.36 -5.38
CA GLU A 113 11.08 -2.33 -6.32
C GLU A 113 11.84 -2.37 -7.66
N ALA A 114 12.50 -1.27 -8.07
CA ALA A 114 13.35 -1.18 -9.26
C ALA A 114 14.80 -1.66 -9.03
N ALA A 115 15.25 -1.75 -7.78
CA ALA A 115 16.57 -2.29 -7.48
C ALA A 115 16.60 -3.79 -7.84
N PRO A 116 17.63 -4.28 -8.56
CA PRO A 116 17.78 -5.71 -8.76
C PRO A 116 17.91 -6.36 -7.38
N LYS A 117 16.97 -7.25 -7.02
CA LYS A 117 17.07 -8.10 -5.83
C LYS A 117 18.23 -9.09 -6.02
N ILE A 118 19.47 -8.57 -6.04
CA ILE A 118 20.67 -9.38 -5.88
C ILE A 118 20.52 -10.03 -4.52
N VAL A 119 20.46 -11.36 -4.52
CA VAL A 119 20.47 -12.18 -3.33
C VAL A 119 21.71 -11.77 -2.50
N SER A 120 21.51 -10.97 -1.46
CA SER A 120 22.55 -10.66 -0.47
C SER A 120 22.36 -11.67 0.64
N PHE A 121 22.90 -12.87 0.45
CA PHE A 121 24.18 -13.23 1.05
C PHE A 121 24.17 -13.01 2.57
N ILE A 122 23.85 -14.11 3.25
CA ILE A 122 24.00 -14.34 4.69
C ILE A 122 25.30 -13.69 5.20
N ARG A 123 25.18 -12.65 6.03
CA ARG A 123 26.22 -12.40 7.03
C ARG A 123 25.95 -13.36 8.20
N PRO A 124 26.88 -14.28 8.54
CA PRO A 124 26.68 -15.16 9.68
C PRO A 124 26.64 -14.30 10.95
N ARG A 125 25.50 -14.40 11.63
CA ARG A 125 25.23 -13.75 12.90
C ARG A 125 25.85 -14.61 14.01
N ASN A 126 27.17 -14.58 14.16
CA ASN A 126 27.85 -15.09 15.35
C ASN A 126 29.30 -14.60 15.43
N ALA A 127 29.54 -13.54 16.19
CA ALA A 127 30.69 -13.40 17.07
C ALA A 127 30.56 -12.15 17.97
N ILE A 128 30.40 -12.39 19.28
CA ILE A 128 30.82 -11.54 20.42
C ILE A 128 29.93 -10.28 20.67
N SER A 129 29.28 -10.04 21.80
CA SER A 129 29.29 -10.61 23.16
C SER A 129 27.94 -10.30 23.87
N ALA A 130 27.71 -11.02 24.96
CA ALA A 130 26.48 -11.12 25.74
C ALA A 130 25.95 -9.81 26.38
N LEU A 131 24.68 -9.88 26.82
CA LEU A 131 23.79 -8.86 27.40
C LEU A 131 23.08 -7.98 26.34
N THR A 132 21.77 -7.99 26.14
CA THR A 132 20.66 -8.33 27.04
C THR A 132 19.44 -8.67 26.18
N ARG A 133 18.72 -9.74 26.52
CA ARG A 133 17.45 -10.14 25.90
C ARG A 133 16.38 -9.08 26.16
N ARG A 134 16.15 -8.14 25.24
CA ARG A 134 14.97 -7.25 25.26
C ARG A 134 14.50 -6.67 23.91
N SER A 135 15.18 -6.94 22.80
CA SER A 135 14.97 -6.16 21.55
C SER A 135 13.94 -6.70 20.55
N ALA A 136 13.29 -7.84 20.78
CA ALA A 136 12.28 -8.36 19.85
C ALA A 136 10.91 -7.64 19.96
N LEU A 137 10.65 -6.94 21.06
CA LEU A 137 9.43 -6.12 21.25
C LEU A 137 9.57 -4.69 20.71
N LEU A 138 10.80 -4.19 20.49
CA LEU A 138 11.03 -2.82 20.03
C LEU A 138 10.83 -2.63 18.52
N ASN A 139 11.00 -3.67 17.69
CA ASN A 139 10.88 -3.47 16.23
C ASN A 139 9.43 -3.35 15.76
N ARG A 140 8.45 -3.89 16.51
CA ARG A 140 7.02 -3.59 16.34
C ARG A 140 6.65 -2.16 16.76
N GLN A 141 7.46 -1.50 17.58
CA GLN A 141 7.20 -0.12 18.02
C GLN A 141 7.73 0.94 17.05
N ARG A 142 8.77 0.64 16.25
CA ARG A 142 9.28 1.61 15.25
C ARG A 142 8.32 1.82 14.08
N ASN A 143 7.65 0.78 13.59
CA ASN A 143 6.60 0.94 12.57
C ASN A 143 5.31 1.57 13.09
N ARG A 144 5.12 1.69 14.41
CA ARG A 144 4.04 2.51 14.99
C ARG A 144 4.38 4.01 14.99
N HIS A 145 5.65 4.38 14.93
CA HIS A 145 6.07 5.78 15.04
C HIS A 145 5.94 6.56 13.72
N LEU A 146 5.91 5.87 12.58
CA LEU A 146 5.61 6.50 11.28
C LEU A 146 4.10 6.69 11.03
N CYS A 147 3.24 6.09 11.86
CA CYS A 147 1.77 6.23 11.83
C CYS A 147 1.22 6.98 13.05
N GLY A 148 2.07 7.61 13.87
CA GLY A 148 1.66 8.43 15.01
C GLY A 148 1.47 9.89 14.60
N ALA A 149 0.25 10.25 14.22
CA ALA A 149 -0.20 11.64 14.34
C ALA A 149 -0.42 11.93 15.83
N ASP A 150 0.42 12.78 16.41
CA ASP A 150 0.11 13.45 17.68
C ASP A 150 -0.88 14.60 17.38
N VAL A 151 -2.09 14.43 17.95
CA VAL A 151 -3.08 15.41 18.44
C VAL A 151 -3.44 16.60 17.54
#